data_AF-A0A7J9VXZ2-F1
#
_entry.id   AF-A0A7J9VXZ2-F1
#
_cell.length_a   1.000
_cell.length_b   1.000
_cell.length_c   1.000
_cell.angle_alpha   90.00
_cell.angle_beta   90.00
_cell.angle_gamma   90.00
#
_symmetry.space_group_name_H-M   'P 1'
#
loop_
_entity.id
_entity.type
_entity.pdbx_description
1 polymer ?
#
loop_
_entity_poly.entity_id
_entity_poly.type
_entity_poly.pdbx_seq_one_letter_code
_entity_poly.pdbx_strand_id
1 'polypeptide(L)' 'MTVDRACCRCEAPLSEQERVLVGLPFSNSGPGGPPLYACLPCARAYARSVLAPPWIGEEIANTEARQASGRGDPP' A
#
# COMPACT_ATOMS: atom_id res chain seq x y z
N MET A 1 3.36 -15.99 12.53
CA MET A 1 2.89 -16.00 11.14
C MET A 1 3.22 -14.65 10.53
N THR A 2 4.40 -14.53 9.94
CA THR A 2 4.79 -13.35 9.16
C THR A 2 3.99 -13.40 7.87
N VAL A 3 2.94 -12.58 7.77
CA VAL A 3 2.23 -12.41 6.51
C VAL A 3 3.22 -11.76 5.57
N ASP A 4 3.71 -12.51 4.59
CA ASP A 4 4.49 -11.99 3.48
C ASP A 4 3.60 -10.96 2.76
N ARG A 5 3.85 -9.67 3.01
CA ARG A 5 3.05 -8.56 2.48
C ARG A 5 3.61 -8.20 1.11
N ALA A 6 3.52 -9.11 0.16
CA ALA A 6 3.90 -8.85 -1.20
C ALA A 6 2.98 -7.80 -1.84
N CYS A 7 3.50 -7.05 -2.82
CA CYS A 7 2.68 -6.17 -3.64
C CYS A 7 1.62 -6.98 -4.38
N CYS A 8 0.35 -6.60 -4.25
CA CYS A 8 -0.77 -7.28 -4.90
C CYS A 8 -0.75 -7.20 -6.44
N ARG A 9 0.24 -6.51 -7.04
CA ARG A 9 0.35 -6.31 -8.48
C ARG A 9 1.59 -6.96 -9.09
N CYS A 10 2.76 -6.75 -8.50
CA CYS A 10 4.04 -7.27 -9.01
C CYS A 10 4.68 -8.32 -8.10
N GLU A 11 4.03 -8.68 -6.99
CA GLU A 11 4.47 -9.70 -6.04
C GLU A 11 5.82 -9.41 -5.37
N ALA A 12 6.38 -8.23 -5.58
CA ALA A 12 7.59 -7.79 -4.89
C ALA A 12 7.35 -7.78 -3.37
N PRO A 13 8.30 -8.28 -2.57
CA PRO A 13 8.18 -8.23 -1.11
C PRO A 13 8.12 -6.77 -0.65
N LEU A 14 7.20 -6.44 0.27
CA LEU A 14 7.10 -5.11 0.88
C LEU A 14 7.39 -5.17 2.36
N SER A 15 8.18 -4.21 2.85
CA SER A 15 8.23 -3.93 4.27
C SER A 15 6.97 -3.18 4.74
N GLU A 16 6.72 -3.16 6.05
CA GLU A 16 5.60 -2.41 6.62
C GLU A 16 5.67 -0.89 6.40
N GLN A 17 6.87 -0.38 6.12
CA GLN A 17 7.15 1.03 5.89
C GLN A 17 6.99 1.43 4.42
N GLU A 18 7.01 0.45 3.50
CA GLU A 18 7.01 0.69 2.05
C GLU A 18 5.68 0.31 1.37
N ARG A 19 4.75 -0.27 2.14
CA ARG A 19 3.45 -0.71 1.64
C ARG A 19 2.44 0.45 1.64
N VAL A 20 1.79 0.65 0.50
CA VAL A 20 0.67 1.57 0.33
C VAL A 20 -0.62 0.74 0.38
N LEU A 21 -1.57 1.11 1.24
CA LEU A 21 -2.90 0.50 1.20
C LEU A 21 -3.56 0.89 -0.14
N VAL A 22 -4.13 -0.07 -0.86
CA VAL A 22 -4.79 0.19 -2.16
C VAL A 22 -6.18 -0.42 -2.28
N GLY A 23 -6.58 -1.27 -1.33
CA GLY A 23 -7.93 -1.82 -1.31
C GLY A 23 -8.33 -2.35 0.05
N LEU A 24 -9.59 -2.14 0.39
CA LEU A 24 -10.27 -2.74 1.54
C LEU A 24 -11.45 -3.54 1.02
N PRO A 25 -11.26 -4.83 0.68
CA PRO A 25 -12.35 -5.66 0.19
C PRO A 25 -13.34 -5.98 1.33
N PHE A 26 -14.41 -5.19 1.43
CA PHE A 26 -15.53 -5.48 2.32
C PHE A 26 -16.47 -6.51 1.67
N SER A 27 -16.75 -7.61 2.37
CA SER A 27 -17.83 -8.54 2.02
C SER A 27 -19.00 -8.30 2.97
N ASN A 28 -20.19 -8.04 2.43
CA ASN A 28 -21.37 -7.60 3.17
C ASN A 28 -22.00 -8.67 4.11
N SER A 29 -21.33 -9.81 4.31
CA SER A 29 -21.84 -10.93 5.13
C SER A 29 -20.80 -12.04 5.45
N GLY A 30 -19.52 -11.82 5.17
CA GLY A 30 -18.43 -12.77 5.49
C GLY A 30 -17.24 -12.06 6.12
N PRO A 31 -16.24 -12.79 6.66
CA PRO A 31 -14.98 -12.16 7.04
C PRO A 31 -14.45 -11.47 5.77
N GLY A 32 -14.39 -10.14 5.79
CA GLY A 32 -13.91 -9.37 4.63
C GLY A 32 -12.57 -9.90 4.14
N GLY A 33 -12.25 -9.63 2.86
CA GLY A 33 -10.94 -9.99 2.36
C GLY A 33 -9.84 -9.23 3.11
N PRO A 34 -8.60 -9.75 3.15
CA PRO A 34 -7.49 -9.01 3.72
C PRO A 34 -7.29 -7.69 2.94
N PRO A 35 -6.83 -6.62 3.61
CA PRO A 35 -6.44 -5.39 2.93
C PRO A 35 -5.38 -5.66 1.86
N LEU A 36 -5.52 -5.00 0.72
CA LEU A 36 -4.59 -5.10 -0.40
C LEU A 36 -3.54 -4.00 -0.31
N TYR A 37 -2.27 -4.37 -0.52
CA TYR A 37 -1.15 -3.45 -0.46
C TYR A 37 -0.35 -3.45 -1.77
N ALA A 38 0.20 -2.30 -2.13
CA ALA A 38 1.08 -2.15 -3.30
C ALA A 38 2.37 -1.39 -2.96
N CYS A 39 3.42 -1.61 -3.74
CA CYS A 39 4.59 -0.72 -3.72
C CYS A 39 4.24 0.65 -4.29
N LEU A 40 5.02 1.68 -3.96
CA LEU A 40 4.82 3.05 -4.43
C LEU A 40 4.66 3.16 -5.97
N PRO A 41 5.48 2.52 -6.83
CA PRO A 41 5.27 2.57 -8.27
C PRO A 41 3.91 2.00 -8.71
N CYS A 42 3.50 0.85 -8.16
CA CYS A 42 2.22 0.23 -8.49
C CYS A 42 1.03 1.03 -7.94
N ALA A 43 1.15 1.60 -6.74
CA ALA A 43 0.13 2.47 -6.17
C ALA A 43 -0.07 3.74 -7.01
N ARG A 44 1.02 4.39 -7.44
CA ARG A 44 0.97 5.56 -8.35
C ARG A 44 0.33 5.23 -9.69
N ALA A 45 0.60 4.04 -10.23
CA ALA A 45 -0.05 3.57 -11.45
C ALA A 45 -1.56 3.35 -11.21
N TYR A 46 -1.94 2.72 -10.10
CA TYR A 46 -3.34 2.47 -9.76
C TYR A 46 -4.13 3.75 -9.49
N ALA A 47 -3.51 4.76 -8.86
CA ALA A 47 -4.10 6.06 -8.59
C ALA A 47 -4.54 6.82 -9.86
N ARG A 48 -4.05 6.42 -11.05
CA ARG A 48 -4.47 6.98 -12.34
C ARG A 48 -5.68 6.28 -12.95
N SER A 49 -6.13 5.18 -12.36
CA SER A 49 -7.28 4.44 -12.88
C SER A 49 -8.59 5.03 -12.39
N VAL A 50 -9.67 4.86 -13.16
CA VAL A 50 -11.03 5.27 -12.77
C VAL A 50 -11.58 4.51 -11.56
N LEU A 51 -10.94 3.38 -11.20
CA LEU A 51 -11.30 2.56 -10.04
C LEU A 51 -10.49 2.93 -8.80
N ALA A 52 -9.60 3.93 -8.89
CA ALA A 52 -8.79 4.38 -7.78
C ALA A 52 -9.68 4.83 -6.61
N PRO A 53 -9.46 4.30 -5.39
CA PRO A 53 -10.13 4.80 -4.21
C PRO A 53 -9.78 6.29 -3.99
N PRO A 54 -10.72 7.13 -3.54
CA PRO A 54 -10.50 8.57 -3.41
C PRO A 54 -9.38 8.92 -2.42
N TRP A 55 -9.10 8.02 -1.46
CA TRP A 55 -8.08 8.17 -0.42
C TRP A 55 -6.67 7.73 -0.85
N ILE A 56 -6.49 7.14 -2.05
CA ILE A 56 -5.19 6.55 -2.44
C ILE A 56 -4.05 7.58 -2.51
N GLY A 57 -4.36 8.84 -2.87
CA GLY A 57 -3.36 9.90 -2.94
C GLY A 57 -2.76 10.23 -1.57
N GLU A 58 -3.60 10.23 -0.52
CA GLU A 58 -3.16 10.46 0.86
C GLU A 58 -2.28 9.29 1.36
N GLU A 59 -2.67 8.04 1.07
CA GLU A 59 -1.88 6.86 1.45
C GLU A 59 -0.50 6.83 0.76
N ILE A 60 -0.41 7.27 -0.50
CA ILE A 60 0.87 7.43 -1.21
C ILE A 60 1.73 8.47 -0.50
N ALA A 61 1.18 9.65 -0.21
CA ALA A 61 1.91 10.74 0.45
C ALA A 61 2.38 10.36 1.85
N ASN A 62 1.54 9.69 2.64
CA ASN A 62 1.87 9.18 3.97
C ASN A 62 3.00 8.15 3.91
N THR A 63 2.98 7.25 2.93
CA THR A 63 4.04 6.25 2.75
C THR A 63 5.37 6.91 2.37
N GLU A 64 5.35 7.90 1.47
CA GLU A 64 6.53 8.67 1.09
C GLU A 64 7.11 9.45 2.27
N ALA A 65 6.26 10.08 3.09
CA ALA A 65 6.70 10.78 4.30
C ALA A 65 7.35 9.82 5.32
N ARG A 66 6.81 8.61 5.46
CA ARG A 66 7.39 7.56 6.33
C ARG A 66 8.75 7.07 5.80
N GLN A 67 8.91 6.92 4.48
CA GLN A 67 10.21 6.57 3.88
C GLN A 67 11.24 7.70 4.06
N ALA A 68 10.83 8.95 3.92
CA ALA A 68 11.70 10.11 4.14
C ALA A 68 12.14 10.21 5.62
N SER A 69 11.23 9.92 6.55
CA SER A 69 11.51 9.94 8.00
C SER A 69 12.31 8.73 8.48
N GLY A 70 12.14 7.57 7.83
CA GLY A 70 12.87 6.33 8.14
C GLY A 70 14.29 6.32 7.59
N ARG A 71 14.57 7.10 6.53
CA ARG A 71 15.92 7.39 6.03
C ARG A 71 16.55 8.54 6.85
N GLY A 72 16.51 8.40 8.17
CA GLY A 72 17.45 9.11 9.03
C GLY A 72 18.82 8.45 8.89
N ASP A 73 19.62 8.91 7.92
CA ASP A 73 21.07 8.73 7.94
C ASP A 73 21.64 9.56 9.12
N PRO A 74 22.32 8.97 10.12
CA PRO A 74 23.34 9.67 10.89
C PRO A 74 24.71 9.43 10.24
N PRO A 75 25.71 10.33 10.32
CA PRO A 75 25.83 11.56 11.13
C PRO A 75 25.71 12.89 10.37
#